data_AF-A0A2S4Y734-F1
#
_entry.id   AF-A0A2S4Y734-F1
#
_cell.length_a   1.000
_cell.length_b   1.000
_cell.length_c   1.000
_cell.angle_alpha   90.00
_cell.angle_beta   90.00
_cell.angle_gamma   90.00
#
_symmetry.space_group_name_H-M   'P 1'
#
loop_
_entity.id
_entity.type
_entity.pdbx_description
1 polymer ?
#
loop_
_entity_poly.entity_id
_entity_poly.type
_entity_poly.pdbx_seq_one_letter_code
_entity_poly.pdbx_strand_id
1 'polypeptide(L)'
;MRIRLALAAVTAAALAVVVANPAQATEYSSALKIKGVQYDAPGRDSNNCRTGNTKSEYLTIKNYSRSTTVNLKGYVVKDAAGNRFTFPANHYLQPGDYVNLRGGHGTDSDAGNVVYRQNCNFIWNNDKDTIYLYKPSGAHADTHAYTKSHDDRDGNGYITFHG
;
A
#
# COMPACT_ATOMS: atom_id res chain seq x y z
N MET A 1 9.14 56.00 62.06
CA MET A 1 9.81 55.72 60.77
C MET A 1 9.39 54.33 60.33
N ARG A 2 8.22 54.25 59.69
CA ARG A 2 8.00 53.83 58.28
C ARG A 2 8.44 52.39 57.91
N ILE A 3 7.49 51.47 58.03
CA ILE A 3 6.99 50.47 57.04
C ILE A 3 8.03 49.50 56.40
N ARG A 4 7.76 48.18 56.45
CA ARG A 4 7.32 47.33 55.30
C ARG A 4 7.34 45.83 55.64
N LEU A 5 6.13 45.24 55.62
CA LEU A 5 5.91 43.83 55.34
C LEU A 5 6.52 43.48 53.97
N ALA A 6 7.10 42.28 53.88
CA ALA A 6 7.28 41.60 52.59
C ALA A 6 6.85 40.14 52.76
N LEU A 7 5.68 39.80 52.19
CA LEU A 7 5.30 38.43 51.88
C LEU A 7 6.26 37.91 50.79
N ALA A 8 6.88 36.76 51.02
CA ALA A 8 7.53 36.00 49.96
C ALA A 8 6.60 34.85 49.55
N ALA A 9 6.26 34.85 48.26
CA ALA A 9 5.27 33.98 47.64
C ALA A 9 5.72 32.52 47.56
N VAL A 10 4.79 31.59 47.79
CA VAL A 10 4.95 30.16 47.53
C VAL A 10 4.81 29.95 46.02
N THR A 11 5.90 29.63 45.33
CA THR A 11 5.85 29.21 43.92
C THR A 11 5.48 27.73 43.84
N ALA A 12 4.23 27.43 43.47
CA ALA A 12 3.81 26.09 43.10
C ALA A 12 4.30 25.77 41.67
N ALA A 13 5.25 24.84 41.53
CA ALA A 13 5.65 24.32 40.23
C ALA A 13 4.61 23.29 39.74
N ALA A 14 3.86 23.62 38.70
CA ALA A 14 2.96 22.68 38.04
C ALA A 14 3.77 21.71 37.17
N LEU A 15 3.80 20.43 37.54
CA LEU A 15 4.31 19.35 36.69
C LEU A 15 3.28 19.07 35.59
N ALA A 16 3.53 19.58 34.38
CA ALA A 16 2.78 19.17 33.20
C ALA A 16 3.23 17.75 32.80
N VAL A 17 2.43 16.75 33.15
CA VAL A 17 2.61 15.39 32.61
C VAL A 17 2.15 15.43 31.15
N VAL A 18 3.10 15.50 30.22
CA VAL A 18 2.83 15.33 28.80
C VAL A 18 2.48 13.85 28.59
N VAL A 19 1.18 13.55 28.52
CA VAL A 19 0.74 12.25 27.99
C VAL A 19 1.10 12.21 26.52
N ALA A 20 2.13 11.45 26.17
CA ALA A 20 2.44 11.17 24.78
C ALA A 20 1.24 10.43 24.18
N ASN A 21 0.57 11.04 23.19
CA ASN A 21 -0.45 10.34 22.40
C ASN A 21 0.20 9.09 21.78
N PRO A 22 -0.38 7.89 21.94
CA PRO A 22 0.15 6.67 21.30
C PRO A 22 -0.02 6.68 19.76
N ALA A 23 -0.56 7.77 19.20
CA ALA A 23 -0.85 7.91 17.77
C ALA A 23 0.39 7.84 16.86
N GLN A 24 1.61 7.87 17.41
CA GLN A 24 2.85 7.79 16.63
C GLN A 24 3.46 6.37 16.55
N ALA A 25 2.82 5.35 17.12
CA ALA A 25 3.25 3.96 17.01
C ALA A 25 2.41 3.12 16.01
N THR A 26 1.41 3.71 15.34
CA THR A 26 0.44 2.97 14.49
C THR A 26 0.79 2.95 13.00
N GLU A 27 1.87 3.60 12.55
CA GLU A 27 2.13 3.71 11.11
C GLU A 27 2.81 2.49 10.44
N TYR A 28 3.15 1.44 11.18
CA TYR A 28 3.70 0.19 10.60
C TYR A 28 2.76 -1.03 10.68
N SER A 29 1.52 -0.87 11.15
CA SER A 29 0.54 -1.97 11.22
C SER A 29 -0.63 -1.78 10.25
N SER A 30 -0.34 -1.47 8.98
CA SER A 30 -1.41 -1.51 7.97
C SER A 30 -1.99 -2.93 7.90
N ALA A 31 -3.31 -3.03 8.03
CA ALA A 31 -4.03 -4.27 7.74
C ALA A 31 -3.90 -4.66 6.27
N LEU A 32 -3.80 -3.66 5.38
CA LEU A 32 -3.67 -3.86 3.95
C LEU A 32 -2.19 -3.96 3.57
N LYS A 33 -1.81 -5.05 2.94
CA LYS A 33 -0.42 -5.33 2.54
C LYS A 33 -0.36 -5.93 1.14
N ILE A 34 0.80 -5.83 0.51
CA ILE A 34 1.08 -6.43 -0.79
C ILE A 34 1.36 -7.92 -0.57
N LYS A 35 0.45 -8.78 -1.03
CA LYS A 35 0.64 -10.23 -0.92
C LYS A 35 1.76 -10.71 -1.86
N GLY A 36 1.73 -10.24 -3.10
CA GLY A 36 2.66 -10.66 -4.13
C GLY A 36 2.41 -9.96 -5.45
N VAL A 37 3.30 -10.16 -6.40
CA VAL A 37 3.29 -9.52 -7.72
C VAL A 37 3.65 -10.53 -8.80
N GLN A 38 2.85 -10.62 -9.86
CA GLN A 38 3.26 -11.18 -11.15
C GLN A 38 3.88 -10.04 -11.94
N TYR A 39 5.19 -9.90 -11.82
CA TYR A 39 5.92 -8.78 -12.39
C TYR A 39 6.33 -9.05 -13.85
N ASP A 40 6.59 -10.30 -14.19
CA ASP A 40 6.89 -10.75 -15.56
C ASP A 40 5.67 -11.53 -16.05
N ALA A 41 4.97 -10.99 -17.04
CA ALA A 41 3.73 -11.59 -17.54
C ALA A 41 4.06 -12.88 -18.29
N PRO A 42 3.38 -14.01 -18.01
CA PRO A 42 3.63 -15.25 -18.72
C PRO A 42 3.52 -15.09 -20.25
N GLY A 43 4.53 -15.58 -20.96
CA GLY A 43 4.65 -15.48 -22.41
C GLY A 43 5.53 -14.31 -22.87
N ARG A 44 5.53 -14.03 -24.17
CA ARG A 44 6.27 -12.89 -24.72
C ARG A 44 5.46 -11.62 -24.53
N ASP A 45 6.10 -10.61 -23.96
CA ASP A 45 5.50 -9.30 -23.74
C ASP A 45 4.92 -8.68 -25.01
N SER A 46 3.65 -8.30 -24.90
CA SER A 46 2.89 -7.61 -25.90
C SER A 46 1.95 -6.61 -25.23
N ASN A 47 2.20 -5.33 -25.45
CA ASN A 47 1.38 -4.23 -24.94
C ASN A 47 0.12 -3.96 -25.77
N ASN A 48 -0.26 -4.90 -26.66
CA ASN A 48 -1.48 -4.78 -27.44
C ASN A 48 -2.70 -4.93 -26.53
N CYS A 49 -3.58 -3.92 -26.49
CA CYS A 49 -4.75 -3.94 -25.62
C CYS A 49 -5.77 -5.05 -25.88
N ARG A 50 -5.78 -5.65 -27.07
CA ARG A 50 -6.73 -6.69 -27.48
C ARG A 50 -6.14 -8.08 -27.36
N THR A 51 -4.88 -8.25 -27.79
CA THR A 51 -4.25 -9.56 -27.94
C THR A 51 -3.02 -9.76 -27.06
N GLY A 52 -2.61 -8.71 -26.33
CA GLY A 52 -1.45 -8.73 -25.45
C GLY A 52 -1.70 -9.40 -24.11
N ASN A 53 -0.62 -9.57 -23.34
CA ASN A 53 -0.59 -10.30 -22.07
C ASN A 53 -0.49 -9.38 -20.84
N THR A 54 -0.69 -8.07 -20.99
CA THR A 54 -0.52 -7.10 -19.88
C THR A 54 -1.51 -7.29 -18.73
N LYS A 55 -2.63 -7.98 -18.96
CA LYS A 55 -3.58 -8.36 -17.90
C LYS A 55 -3.06 -9.48 -17.01
N SER A 56 -2.10 -10.25 -17.52
CA SER A 56 -1.42 -11.31 -16.79
C SER A 56 -0.30 -10.76 -15.91
N GLU A 57 0.07 -9.49 -16.06
CA GLU A 57 0.86 -8.76 -15.06
C GLU A 57 -0.10 -8.17 -14.01
N TYR A 58 0.15 -8.44 -12.73
CA TYR A 58 -0.74 -7.98 -11.67
C TYR A 58 -0.08 -7.88 -10.30
N LEU A 59 -0.65 -7.03 -9.45
CA LEU A 59 -0.33 -6.92 -8.04
C LEU A 59 -1.49 -7.45 -7.21
N THR A 60 -1.21 -8.36 -6.27
CA THR A 60 -2.20 -8.83 -5.31
C THR A 60 -2.05 -8.08 -4.00
N ILE A 61 -3.10 -7.40 -3.57
CA ILE A 61 -3.17 -6.68 -2.30
C ILE A 61 -4.19 -7.38 -1.41
N LYS A 62 -3.81 -7.71 -0.18
CA LYS A 62 -4.64 -8.49 0.75
C LYS A 62 -4.90 -7.73 2.04
N ASN A 63 -6.10 -7.88 2.57
CA ASN A 63 -6.47 -7.44 3.90
C ASN A 63 -6.12 -8.54 4.92
N TYR A 64 -5.08 -8.31 5.71
CA TYR A 64 -4.62 -9.19 6.77
C TYR A 64 -5.28 -8.90 8.13
N SER A 65 -6.19 -7.92 8.22
CA SER A 65 -6.99 -7.77 9.43
C SER A 65 -7.84 -9.02 9.66
N ARG A 66 -8.03 -9.38 10.93
CA ARG A 66 -8.91 -10.47 11.35
C ARG A 66 -10.38 -10.05 11.48
N SER A 67 -10.66 -8.75 11.56
CA SER A 67 -11.98 -8.23 11.95
C SER A 67 -12.43 -6.99 11.21
N THR A 68 -11.53 -6.33 10.47
CA THR A 68 -11.81 -5.02 9.85
C THR A 68 -11.93 -5.19 8.35
N THR A 69 -13.06 -4.75 7.79
CA THR A 69 -13.20 -4.54 6.34
C THR A 69 -12.47 -3.27 5.93
N VAL A 70 -11.75 -3.30 4.81
CA VAL A 70 -11.01 -2.15 4.27
C VAL A 70 -11.63 -1.73 2.94
N ASN A 71 -11.95 -0.44 2.80
CA ASN A 71 -12.31 0.14 1.51
C ASN A 71 -11.07 0.68 0.81
N LEU A 72 -10.81 0.26 -0.42
CA LEU A 72 -9.64 0.65 -1.20
C LEU A 72 -9.75 2.03 -1.85
N LYS A 73 -10.91 2.69 -1.85
CA LYS A 73 -11.07 3.99 -2.51
C LYS A 73 -9.99 4.98 -2.05
N GLY A 74 -9.26 5.54 -3.02
CA GLY A 74 -8.19 6.51 -2.79
C GLY A 74 -6.84 5.93 -2.35
N TYR A 75 -6.74 4.61 -2.12
CA TYR A 75 -5.43 3.98 -1.97
C TYR A 75 -4.63 4.13 -3.26
N VAL A 76 -3.31 4.14 -3.11
CA VAL A 76 -2.40 4.38 -4.22
C VAL A 76 -1.36 3.28 -4.30
N VAL A 77 -1.17 2.76 -5.51
CA VAL A 77 -0.01 1.94 -5.86
C VAL A 77 0.92 2.79 -6.72
N LYS A 78 2.21 2.77 -6.40
CA LYS A 78 3.26 3.48 -7.13
C LYS A 78 4.48 2.59 -7.28
N ASP A 79 5.22 2.71 -8.38
CA ASP A 79 6.52 2.08 -8.56
C ASP A 79 7.68 3.09 -8.39
N ALA A 80 8.93 2.61 -8.52
CA ALA A 80 10.10 3.49 -8.50
C ALA A 80 10.24 4.34 -9.78
N ALA A 81 9.72 3.86 -10.91
CA ALA A 81 9.79 4.56 -12.20
C ALA A 81 8.81 5.74 -12.33
N GLY A 82 7.86 5.88 -11.40
CA GLY A 82 6.88 6.95 -11.36
C GLY A 82 5.49 6.58 -11.90
N ASN A 83 5.26 5.33 -12.30
CA ASN A 83 3.92 4.82 -12.55
C ASN A 83 3.08 4.92 -11.27
N ARG A 84 1.83 5.33 -11.43
CA ARG A 84 0.88 5.50 -10.34
C ARG A 84 -0.49 4.99 -10.74
N PHE A 85 -1.16 4.32 -9.82
CA PHE A 85 -2.57 3.97 -9.89
C PHE A 85 -3.25 4.38 -8.59
N THR A 86 -4.41 5.02 -8.70
CA THR A 86 -5.25 5.36 -7.55
C THR A 86 -6.58 4.62 -7.71
N PHE A 87 -6.98 3.88 -6.69
CA PHE A 87 -8.26 3.17 -6.69
C PHE A 87 -9.41 4.18 -6.77
N PRO A 88 -10.18 4.20 -7.89
CA PRO A 88 -11.08 5.32 -8.19
C PRO A 88 -12.43 5.20 -7.46
N ALA A 89 -12.89 3.97 -7.24
CA ALA A 89 -14.20 3.66 -6.69
C ALA A 89 -14.08 2.91 -5.36
N ASN A 90 -15.22 2.72 -4.70
CA ASN A 90 -15.28 1.87 -3.53
C ASN A 90 -15.04 0.42 -3.94
N HIS A 91 -14.17 -0.26 -3.19
CA HIS A 91 -13.90 -1.70 -3.31
C HIS A 91 -13.60 -2.20 -1.91
N TYR A 92 -14.36 -3.17 -1.40
CA TYR A 92 -14.35 -3.56 -0.01
C TYR A 92 -13.72 -4.94 0.16
N LEU A 93 -12.56 -4.98 0.83
CA LEU A 93 -11.92 -6.23 1.20
C LEU A 93 -12.31 -6.63 2.61
N GLN A 94 -13.00 -7.76 2.72
CA GLN A 94 -13.29 -8.40 4.01
C GLN A 94 -11.99 -8.92 4.67
N PRO A 95 -12.01 -9.25 5.97
CA PRO A 95 -10.90 -9.95 6.62
C PRO A 95 -10.42 -11.17 5.81
N GLY A 96 -9.13 -11.21 5.45
CA GLY A 96 -8.51 -12.27 4.66
C GLY A 96 -8.68 -12.15 3.14
N ASP A 97 -9.52 -11.22 2.67
CA ASP A 97 -9.82 -11.03 1.25
C ASP A 97 -8.72 -10.23 0.53
N TYR A 98 -8.70 -10.30 -0.81
CA TYR A 98 -7.68 -9.66 -1.65
C TYR A 98 -8.25 -9.07 -2.92
N VAL A 99 -7.53 -8.13 -3.54
CA VAL A 99 -7.79 -7.63 -4.89
C VAL A 99 -6.57 -7.87 -5.77
N ASN A 100 -6.80 -8.10 -7.07
CA ASN A 100 -5.76 -8.03 -8.09
C ASN A 100 -5.88 -6.71 -8.87
N LEU A 101 -4.85 -5.88 -8.78
CA LEU A 101 -4.64 -4.76 -9.70
C LEU A 101 -3.93 -5.28 -10.94
N ARG A 102 -4.65 -5.37 -12.06
CA ARG A 102 -4.14 -5.87 -13.34
C ARG A 102 -3.77 -4.74 -14.28
N GLY A 103 -2.81 -4.99 -15.16
CA GLY A 103 -2.60 -4.18 -16.35
C GLY A 103 -3.74 -4.35 -17.38
N GLY A 104 -3.61 -3.67 -18.52
CA GLY A 104 -4.59 -3.70 -19.61
C GLY A 104 -5.92 -3.00 -19.30
N HIS A 105 -6.87 -3.18 -20.22
CA HIS A 105 -8.25 -2.69 -20.09
C HIS A 105 -9.21 -3.78 -19.63
N GLY A 106 -10.08 -3.45 -18.68
CA GLY A 106 -11.10 -4.37 -18.21
C GLY A 106 -12.17 -3.65 -17.41
N THR A 107 -13.09 -4.42 -16.83
CA THR A 107 -14.14 -3.89 -15.97
C THR A 107 -13.79 -4.22 -14.53
N ASP A 108 -13.66 -3.19 -13.71
CA ASP A 108 -13.45 -3.36 -12.26
C ASP A 108 -14.65 -4.11 -11.65
N SER A 109 -14.38 -5.01 -10.71
CA SER A 109 -15.40 -5.82 -10.05
C SER A 109 -15.01 -6.06 -8.60
N ASP A 110 -15.84 -5.54 -7.69
CA ASP A 110 -15.75 -5.78 -6.25
C ASP A 110 -15.91 -7.28 -5.94
N ALA A 111 -17.00 -7.88 -6.42
CA ALA A 111 -17.28 -9.31 -6.25
C ALA A 111 -16.22 -10.23 -6.91
N GLY A 112 -15.61 -9.77 -8.00
CA GLY A 112 -14.54 -10.50 -8.71
C GLY A 112 -13.14 -10.19 -8.19
N ASN A 113 -13.01 -9.28 -7.23
CA ASN A 113 -11.75 -8.88 -6.63
C ASN A 113 -10.67 -8.51 -7.66
N VAL A 114 -11.08 -7.70 -8.64
CA VAL A 114 -10.21 -7.27 -9.72
C VAL A 114 -10.44 -5.81 -10.05
N VAL A 115 -9.36 -5.08 -10.24
CA VAL A 115 -9.35 -3.73 -10.82
C VAL A 115 -8.33 -3.68 -11.94
N TYR A 116 -8.57 -2.83 -12.93
CA TYR A 116 -7.72 -2.68 -14.09
C TYR A 116 -7.16 -1.27 -14.16
N ARG A 117 -5.85 -1.17 -14.47
CA ARG A 117 -5.18 0.12 -14.62
C ARG A 117 -5.73 0.95 -15.80
N GLN A 118 -6.44 0.33 -16.73
CA GLN A 118 -6.88 0.93 -17.99
C GLN A 118 -5.71 1.44 -18.83
N ASN A 119 -4.62 0.67 -18.84
CA ASN A 119 -3.43 0.98 -19.62
C ASN A 119 -2.74 -0.34 -19.99
N CYS A 120 -2.40 -0.50 -21.27
CA CYS A 120 -1.83 -1.72 -21.81
C CYS A 120 -0.30 -1.72 -21.84
N ASN A 121 0.37 -0.71 -21.28
CA ASN A 121 1.79 -0.82 -20.98
C ASN A 121 1.99 -1.61 -19.68
N PHE A 122 3.07 -2.39 -19.64
CA PHE A 122 3.55 -3.06 -18.42
C PHE A 122 3.91 -2.02 -17.36
N ILE A 123 3.62 -2.35 -16.11
CA ILE A 123 3.82 -1.49 -14.95
C ILE A 123 5.13 -1.88 -14.26
N TRP A 124 5.41 -3.17 -14.15
CA TRP A 124 6.51 -3.70 -13.38
C TRP A 124 7.71 -4.00 -14.29
N ASN A 125 8.89 -3.71 -13.79
CA ASN A 125 10.12 -3.98 -14.54
C ASN A 125 10.61 -5.42 -14.31
N ASN A 126 10.84 -6.17 -15.40
CA ASN A 126 11.24 -7.57 -15.37
C ASN A 126 12.58 -7.86 -14.64
N ASP A 127 13.46 -6.88 -14.46
CA ASP A 127 14.74 -7.10 -13.77
C ASP A 127 14.67 -6.82 -12.26
N LYS A 128 14.02 -5.71 -11.89
CA LYS A 128 13.88 -5.22 -10.51
C LYS A 128 12.90 -4.07 -10.44
N ASP A 129 12.22 -3.93 -9.32
CA ASP A 129 11.37 -2.77 -9.05
C ASP A 129 11.19 -2.51 -7.55
N THR A 130 10.51 -1.41 -7.21
CA THR A 130 10.03 -1.15 -5.86
C THR A 130 8.58 -0.71 -5.91
N ILE A 131 7.74 -1.44 -5.21
CA ILE A 131 6.30 -1.25 -5.13
C ILE A 131 5.97 -0.55 -3.82
N TYR A 132 5.27 0.57 -3.93
CA TYR A 132 4.78 1.34 -2.79
C TYR A 132 3.27 1.30 -2.76
N LEU A 133 2.71 0.97 -1.59
CA LEU A 133 1.28 1.06 -1.30
C LEU A 133 1.06 2.17 -0.28
N TYR A 134 0.23 3.15 -0.63
CA TYR A 134 -0.11 4.26 0.24
C TYR A 134 -1.59 4.28 0.60
N LYS A 135 -1.88 4.74 1.81
CA LYS A 135 -3.23 5.08 2.27
C LYS A 135 -3.71 6.35 1.57
N PRO A 136 -5.03 6.60 1.53
CA PRO A 136 -5.58 7.86 1.01
C PRO A 136 -5.04 9.12 1.71
N SER A 137 -4.64 8.99 2.99
CA SER A 137 -4.01 10.07 3.76
C SER A 137 -2.59 10.43 3.28
N GLY A 138 -1.99 9.63 2.41
CA GLY A 138 -0.59 9.76 1.98
C GLY A 138 0.42 8.99 2.84
N ALA A 139 -0.01 8.41 3.96
CA ALA A 139 0.85 7.56 4.78
C ALA A 139 1.19 6.24 4.07
N HIS A 140 2.40 5.71 4.29
CA HIS A 140 2.80 4.40 3.80
C HIS A 140 1.93 3.30 4.43
N ALA A 141 1.42 2.39 3.60
CA ALA A 141 0.73 1.18 4.05
C ALA A 141 1.67 -0.03 3.98
N ASP A 142 2.39 -0.20 2.86
CA ASP A 142 3.35 -1.27 2.66
C ASP A 142 4.35 -0.93 1.55
N THR A 143 5.50 -1.59 1.53
CA THR A 143 6.53 -1.37 0.50
C THR A 143 7.38 -2.62 0.33
N HIS A 144 7.59 -3.04 -0.92
CA HIS A 144 8.46 -4.16 -1.26
C HIS A 144 9.31 -3.83 -2.47
N ALA A 145 10.59 -4.20 -2.41
CA ALA A 145 11.48 -4.19 -3.56
C ALA A 145 11.80 -5.64 -3.93
N TYR A 146 12.08 -5.86 -5.20
CA TYR A 146 12.54 -7.16 -5.68
C TYR A 146 13.60 -7.02 -6.76
N THR A 147 14.36 -8.09 -6.94
CA THR A 147 15.15 -8.36 -8.14
C THR A 147 14.84 -9.76 -8.62
N LYS A 148 14.69 -9.95 -9.93
CA LYS A 148 14.41 -11.26 -10.54
C LYS A 148 15.38 -12.34 -10.07
N SER A 149 16.68 -12.02 -10.06
CA SER A 149 17.73 -12.97 -9.67
C SER A 149 17.68 -13.44 -8.22
N HIS A 150 17.11 -12.65 -7.31
CA HIS A 150 17.07 -12.97 -5.88
C HIS A 150 15.74 -13.58 -5.47
N ASP A 151 14.65 -12.97 -5.92
CA ASP A 151 13.31 -13.18 -5.38
C ASP A 151 12.47 -14.17 -6.19
N ASP A 152 12.79 -14.37 -7.47
CA ASP A 152 12.07 -15.28 -8.39
C ASP A 152 12.94 -16.50 -8.75
N ARG A 153 13.19 -17.35 -7.75
CA ARG A 153 14.10 -18.50 -7.89
C ARG A 153 13.57 -19.60 -8.79
N ASP A 154 12.26 -19.71 -8.96
CA ASP A 154 11.63 -20.69 -9.85
C ASP A 154 11.40 -20.12 -11.27
N GLY A 155 11.59 -18.81 -11.46
CA GLY A 155 11.59 -18.15 -12.76
C GLY A 155 10.19 -18.06 -13.37
N ASN A 156 9.15 -18.09 -12.54
CA ASN A 156 7.75 -18.07 -13.00
C ASN A 156 7.20 -16.64 -13.15
N GLY A 157 7.99 -15.61 -12.82
CA GLY A 157 7.60 -14.20 -12.91
C GLY A 157 6.75 -13.70 -11.75
N TYR A 158 6.56 -14.51 -10.70
CA TYR A 158 5.72 -14.22 -9.55
C TYR A 158 6.53 -14.25 -8.25
N ILE A 159 6.36 -13.22 -7.43
CA ILE A 159 7.00 -13.12 -6.12
C ILE A 159 5.94 -12.98 -5.04
N THR A 160 6.08 -13.78 -3.97
CA THR A 160 5.27 -13.65 -2.75
C THR A 160 6.04 -12.86 -1.70
N PHE A 161 5.45 -11.77 -1.20
CA PHE A 161 6.01 -10.97 -0.12
C PHE A 161 5.40 -11.31 1.25
N HIS A 162 4.09 -11.60 1.26
CA HIS A 162 3.35 -11.96 2.46
C HIS A 162 2.47 -13.19 2.21
N GLY A 163 2.59 -14.20 3.08
CA GLY A 163 1.74 -15.41 3.11
C GLY A 163 0.43 -15.20 3.84
#